data_AF-A0A506RZ61-F1
#
_entry.id   AF-A0A506RZ61-F1
#
_cell.length_a   1.000
_cell.length_b   1.000
_cell.length_c   1.000
_cell.angle_alpha   90.00
_cell.angle_beta   90.00
_cell.angle_gamma   90.00
#
_symmetry.space_group_name_H-M   'P 1'
#
loop_
_entity.id
_entity.type
_entity.pdbx_description
1 polymer ?
#
loop_
_entity_poly.entity_id
_entity_poly.type
_entity_poly.pdbx_seq_one_letter_code
_entity_poly.pdbx_strand_id
1 'polypeptide(L)'
;MNIDQLNHALTPDNLRALNQQISECLLADSPDKYQQFNTLINERDQLIHSILGQLDNATAKQFAQQEMVVNDNLKNMAQTLLKSAKDDVSQFIRSQTAIKKYK
;
A
#
# COMPACT_ATOMS: atom_id res chain seq x y z
N MET A 1 -0.90 -8.62 -1.47
CA MET A 1 -0.69 -8.01 -2.80
C MET A 1 0.58 -8.63 -3.37
N ASN A 2 0.63 -8.98 -4.64
CA ASN A 2 1.82 -9.60 -5.22
C ASN A 2 2.78 -8.54 -5.78
N ILE A 3 4.07 -8.86 -5.76
CA ILE A 3 5.14 -8.01 -6.30
C ILE A 3 4.91 -7.65 -7.78
N ASP A 4 4.29 -8.57 -8.54
CA ASP A 4 3.95 -8.38 -9.96
C ASP A 4 2.86 -7.33 -10.20
N GLN A 5 2.12 -6.95 -9.16
CA GLN A 5 1.10 -5.89 -9.23
C GLN A 5 1.69 -4.50 -8.89
N LEU A 6 2.92 -4.48 -8.35
CA LEU A 6 3.64 -3.27 -7.96
C LEU A 6 4.74 -2.90 -8.96
N ASN A 7 5.29 -3.89 -9.66
CA ASN A 7 6.31 -3.71 -10.68
C ASN A 7 5.71 -3.72 -12.09
N HIS A 8 6.26 -2.89 -12.97
CA HIS A 8 6.00 -2.87 -14.40
C HIS A 8 7.33 -2.80 -15.18
N ALA A 9 7.26 -2.80 -16.51
CA ALA A 9 8.44 -2.85 -17.38
C ALA A 9 9.40 -1.67 -17.21
N LEU A 10 8.92 -0.53 -16.71
CA LEU A 10 9.70 0.70 -16.50
C LEU A 10 10.04 0.95 -15.02
N THR A 11 9.80 -0.01 -14.13
CA THR A 11 10.12 0.15 -12.71
C THR A 11 11.63 0.03 -12.49
N PRO A 12 12.30 1.10 -12.01
CA PRO A 12 13.73 1.08 -11.71
C PRO A 12 14.03 0.28 -10.43
N ASP A 13 15.29 -0.15 -10.28
CA ASP A 13 15.70 -1.09 -9.21
C ASP A 13 15.46 -0.55 -7.80
N ASN A 14 15.66 0.76 -7.59
CA ASN A 14 15.36 1.43 -6.33
C ASN A 14 13.86 1.35 -5.98
N LEU A 15 12.97 1.54 -6.95
CA LEU A 15 11.53 1.42 -6.77
C LEU A 15 11.10 -0.05 -6.61
N ARG A 16 11.78 -0.99 -7.28
CA ARG A 16 11.57 -2.44 -7.08
C ARG A 16 11.87 -2.87 -5.66
N ALA A 17 12.98 -2.41 -5.08
CA ALA A 17 13.33 -2.70 -3.70
C ALA A 17 12.28 -2.16 -2.73
N LEU A 18 11.77 -0.96 -2.98
CA LEU A 18 10.71 -0.37 -2.15
C LEU A 18 9.37 -1.10 -2.31
N ASN A 19 9.00 -1.47 -3.54
CA ASN A 19 7.83 -2.29 -3.81
C ASN A 19 7.90 -3.67 -3.12
N GLN A 20 9.08 -4.26 -3.01
CA GLN A 20 9.31 -5.49 -2.26
C GLN A 20 9.01 -5.30 -0.77
N GLN A 21 9.52 -4.23 -0.16
CA GLN A 21 9.24 -3.89 1.23
C GLN A 21 7.73 -3.65 1.47
N ILE A 22 7.04 -2.99 0.53
CA ILE A 22 5.59 -2.81 0.60
C ILE A 22 4.87 -4.17 0.57
N SER A 23 5.27 -5.07 -0.33
CA SER A 23 4.69 -6.41 -0.42
C SER A 23 4.88 -7.22 0.87
N GLU A 24 6.07 -7.17 1.46
CA GLU A 24 6.39 -7.85 2.72
C GLU A 24 5.62 -7.24 3.89
N CYS A 25 5.53 -5.91 3.97
CA CYS A 25 4.76 -5.19 4.99
C CYS A 25 3.27 -5.59 4.97
N LEU A 26 2.70 -5.77 3.78
CA LEU A 26 1.31 -6.21 3.62
C LEU A 26 1.07 -7.67 4.02
N LEU A 27 2.10 -8.51 3.97
CA LEU A 27 2.04 -9.92 4.41
C LEU A 27 2.30 -10.08 5.91
N ALA A 28 2.93 -9.09 6.54
CA ALA A 28 3.22 -9.14 7.97
C ALA A 28 1.93 -9.10 8.80
N ASP A 29 1.87 -9.97 9.81
CA ASP A 29 0.80 -9.95 10.81
C ASP A 29 1.24 -9.18 12.05
N SER A 30 1.51 -7.89 11.86
CA SER A 30 1.91 -6.97 12.92
C SER A 30 0.92 -5.80 13.04
N PRO A 31 0.58 -5.33 14.26
CA PRO A 31 -0.20 -4.10 14.45
C PRO A 31 0.47 -2.87 13.81
N ASP A 32 1.81 -2.85 13.78
CA ASP A 32 2.60 -1.73 13.26
C ASP A 32 2.61 -1.67 11.73
N LYS A 33 2.10 -2.71 11.05
CA LYS A 33 2.09 -2.81 9.59
C LYS A 33 1.39 -1.62 8.92
N TYR A 34 0.36 -1.05 9.54
CA TYR A 34 -0.37 0.08 8.97
C TYR A 34 0.47 1.36 8.94
N GLN A 35 1.21 1.62 10.03
CA GLN A 35 2.12 2.76 10.10
C GLN A 35 3.28 2.57 9.13
N GLN A 36 3.87 1.38 9.12
CA GLN A 36 4.97 1.06 8.21
C GLN A 36 4.54 1.14 6.75
N PHE A 37 3.36 0.63 6.40
CA PHE A 37 2.78 0.75 5.07
C PHE A 37 2.62 2.22 4.67
N ASN A 38 2.08 3.07 5.55
CA ASN A 38 1.96 4.50 5.27
C ASN A 38 3.33 5.16 5.03
N THR A 39 4.35 4.86 5.84
CA THR A 39 5.71 5.36 5.62
C THR A 39 6.25 4.95 4.25
N LEU A 40 6.16 3.67 3.91
CA LEU A 40 6.65 3.14 2.63
C LEU A 40 5.91 3.77 1.43
N ILE A 41 4.61 4.03 1.53
CA ILE A 41 3.84 4.69 0.47
C ILE A 41 4.30 6.15 0.27
N ASN A 42 4.58 6.88 1.35
CA ASN A 42 5.10 8.25 1.24
C ASN A 42 6.52 8.27 0.65
N GLU A 43 7.38 7.33 1.04
CA GLU A 43 8.71 7.17 0.43
C GLU A 43 8.61 6.84 -1.07
N ARG A 44 7.63 6.00 -1.44
CA ARG A 44 7.38 5.62 -2.83
C ARG A 44 6.96 6.82 -3.67
N ASP A 45 6.07 7.64 -3.15
CA ASP A 45 5.59 8.87 -3.81
C ASP A 45 6.74 9.85 -4.06
N GLN A 46 7.58 10.09 -3.05
CA GLN A 46 8.77 10.94 -3.18
C GLN A 46 9.74 10.39 -4.24
N LEU A 47 9.96 9.09 -4.26
CA LEU A 47 10.85 8.44 -5.23
C LEU A 47 10.30 8.56 -6.66
N ILE A 48 9.00 8.35 -6.86
CA ILE A 48 8.34 8.51 -8.15
C ILE A 48 8.45 9.95 -8.65
N HIS A 49 8.22 10.93 -7.78
CA HIS A 49 8.40 12.35 -8.13
C HIS A 49 9.84 12.67 -8.53
N SER A 50 10.83 12.08 -7.85
CA SER A 50 12.24 12.21 -8.22
C SER A 50 12.55 11.60 -9.59
N ILE A 51 12.06 10.39 -9.86
CA ILE A 51 12.23 9.70 -11.15
C ILE A 51 11.58 10.50 -12.28
N LEU A 52 10.35 10.96 -12.08
CA LEU A 52 9.61 11.77 -13.06
C LEU A 52 10.34 13.08 -13.40
N GLY A 53 11.04 13.69 -12.44
CA GLY A 53 11.84 14.89 -12.65
C GLY A 53 13.15 14.66 -13.41
N GLN A 54 13.64 13.42 -13.48
CA GLN A 54 14.88 13.04 -14.16
C GLN A 54 14.66 12.51 -15.58
N LEU A 55 13.45 12.03 -15.87
CA LEU A 55 13.09 11.48 -17.18
C LEU A 55 12.73 12.58 -18.19
N ASP A 56 12.93 12.29 -19.47
CA ASP A 56 12.42 13.12 -20.56
C ASP A 56 10.89 13.06 -20.62
N ASN A 57 10.25 14.06 -21.22
CA ASN A 57 8.80 14.22 -21.18
C ASN A 57 8.03 13.01 -21.75
N ALA A 58 8.57 12.34 -22.78
CA ALA A 58 7.92 11.19 -23.40
C ALA A 58 8.01 9.95 -22.49
N THR A 59 9.20 9.65 -21.96
CA THR A 59 9.40 8.52 -21.04
C THR A 59 8.70 8.75 -19.70
N ALA A 60 8.75 9.97 -19.17
CA ALA A 60 8.05 10.35 -17.94
C ALA A 60 6.54 10.13 -18.06
N LYS A 61 5.94 10.47 -19.21
CA LYS A 61 4.52 10.24 -19.46
C LYS A 61 4.17 8.74 -19.50
N GLN A 62 4.99 7.92 -20.16
CA GLN A 62 4.79 6.47 -20.21
C GLN A 62 4.94 5.84 -18.82
N PHE A 63 5.96 6.25 -18.06
CA PHE A 63 6.17 5.83 -16.68
C PHE A 63 4.98 6.21 -15.79
N ALA A 64 4.53 7.46 -15.83
CA ALA A 64 3.39 7.94 -15.06
C ALA A 64 2.09 7.16 -15.36
N GLN A 65 1.85 6.78 -16.62
CA GLN A 65 0.67 5.99 -16.99
C GLN A 65 0.69 4.60 -16.37
N GLN A 66 1.84 3.94 -16.34
CA GLN A 66 1.99 2.63 -15.69
C GLN A 66 1.86 2.77 -14.16
N GLU A 67 2.46 3.82 -13.59
CA GLU A 67 2.39 4.11 -12.17
C GLU A 67 0.99 4.48 -11.68
N MET A 68 0.15 5.10 -12.50
CA MET A 68 -1.27 5.30 -12.16
C MET A 68 -1.98 3.97 -11.88
N VAL A 69 -1.72 2.93 -12.69
CA VAL A 69 -2.33 1.61 -12.48
C VAL A 69 -1.87 1.00 -11.16
N VAL A 70 -0.57 1.12 -10.84
CA VAL A 70 -0.03 0.63 -9.57
C VAL A 70 -0.63 1.40 -8.38
N ASN A 71 -0.73 2.73 -8.49
CA ASN A 71 -1.33 3.58 -7.47
C ASN A 71 -2.80 3.26 -7.22
N ASP A 72 -3.58 2.99 -8.27
CA ASP A 72 -4.98 2.57 -8.12
C ASP A 72 -5.08 1.21 -7.40
N ASN A 73 -4.19 0.27 -7.69
CA ASN A 73 -4.14 -1.01 -6.98
C ASN A 73 -3.78 -0.83 -5.50
N LEU A 74 -2.77 0.01 -5.19
CA LEU A 74 -2.37 0.35 -3.83
C LEU A 74 -3.51 1.04 -3.06
N LYS A 75 -4.23 1.95 -3.72
CA LYS A 75 -5.40 2.63 -3.14
C LYS A 75 -6.52 1.64 -2.81
N ASN A 76 -6.84 0.72 -3.72
CA ASN A 76 -7.85 -0.32 -3.48
C ASN A 76 -7.44 -1.24 -2.31
N MET A 77 -6.16 -1.57 -2.22
CA MET A 77 -5.62 -2.35 -1.10
C MET A 77 -5.76 -1.59 0.23
N ALA A 78 -5.37 -0.31 0.28
CA ALA A 78 -5.51 0.54 1.46
C ALA A 78 -6.97 0.66 1.92
N GLN A 79 -7.92 0.79 0.99
CA GLN A 79 -9.35 0.78 1.29
C GLN A 79 -9.83 -0.56 1.87
N THR A 80 -9.32 -1.68 1.34
CA THR A 80 -9.63 -3.02 1.85
C THR A 80 -9.11 -3.21 3.27
N LEU A 81 -7.87 -2.78 3.54
CA LEU A 81 -7.29 -2.79 4.89
C LEU A 81 -8.10 -1.96 5.87
N LEU A 82 -8.48 -0.74 5.47
CA LEU A 82 -9.32 0.14 6.29
C LEU A 82 -10.68 -0.50 6.60
N LYS A 83 -11.30 -1.18 5.63
CA LYS A 83 -12.56 -1.89 5.82
C LYS A 83 -12.39 -3.03 6.82
N SER A 84 -11.35 -3.86 6.66
CA SER A 84 -11.04 -4.96 7.59
C SER A 84 -10.88 -4.44 9.02
N ALA A 85 -10.09 -3.39 9.22
CA ALA A 85 -9.89 -2.81 10.55
C ALA A 85 -11.19 -2.30 11.19
N LYS A 86 -12.11 -1.71 10.40
CA LYS A 86 -13.42 -1.27 10.90
C LYS A 86 -14.31 -2.45 11.32
N ASP A 87 -14.28 -3.53 10.53
CA ASP A 87 -15.06 -4.73 10.81
C ASP A 87 -14.56 -5.43 12.08
N ASP A 88 -13.24 -5.50 12.29
CA ASP A 88 -12.61 -6.06 13.49
C ASP A 88 -13.01 -5.28 14.76
N VAL A 89 -12.93 -3.94 14.72
CA VAL A 89 -13.37 -3.08 15.82
C VAL A 89 -14.86 -3.29 16.12
N SER A 90 -15.69 -3.36 15.08
CA SER A 90 -17.14 -3.57 15.23
C SER A 90 -17.46 -4.95 15.83
N GLN A 91 -16.71 -5.99 15.46
CA GLN A 91 -16.83 -7.32 16.07
C GLN A 91 -16.41 -7.32 17.54
N PHE A 92 -15.31 -6.63 17.88
CA PHE A 92 -14.83 -6.51 19.25
C PHE A 92 -15.82 -5.77 20.18
N ILE A 93 -16.45 -4.69 19.71
CA ILE A 93 -17.48 -3.98 20.48
C ILE A 93 -18.70 -4.89 20.72
N ARG A 94 -19.12 -5.65 19.70
CA ARG A 94 -20.24 -6.60 19.84
C ARG A 94 -19.90 -7.72 20.82
N SER A 95 -18.70 -8.29 20.76
CA SER A 95 -18.27 -9.33 21.70
C SER A 95 -18.19 -8.81 23.14
N GLN A 96 -17.67 -7.60 23.35
CA GLN A 96 -17.65 -6.96 24.67
C GLN A 96 -19.08 -6.74 25.22
N THR A 97 -20.00 -6.29 24.37
CA THR A 97 -21.40 -6.05 24.75
C THR A 97 -22.13 -7.36 25.10
N ALA A 98 -21.86 -8.44 24.36
CA ALA A 98 -22.40 -9.75 24.67
C ALA A 98 -21.92 -10.27 26.03
N ILE A 99 -20.61 -10.17 26.32
CA ILE A 99 -20.06 -10.58 27.63
C ILE A 99 -20.70 -9.79 28.79
N LYS A 100 -20.94 -8.49 28.61
CA LYS A 100 -21.61 -7.65 29.62
C LYS A 100 -23.07 -8.03 29.88
N LYS A 101 -23.75 -8.71 28.94
CA LYS A 101 -25.13 -9.20 29.13
C LYS A 101 -25.23 -10.53 29.88
N TYR A 102 -24.12 -11.26 30.00
CA TYR A 102 -24.05 -12.55 30.72
C TYR A 102 -23.45 -12.41 32.14
N LYS A 103 -23.08 -11.19 32.56
CA LYS A 103 -22.77 -10.84 33.95
C LYS A 103 -23.99 -10.16 34.59
#